data_AF-A0A257YAZ0-F1
#
_entry.id   AF-A0A257YAZ0-F1
#
_cell.length_a   1.000
_cell.length_b   1.000
_cell.length_c   1.000
_cell.angle_alpha   90.00
_cell.angle_beta   90.00
_cell.angle_gamma   90.00
#
_symmetry.space_group_name_H-M   'P 1'
#
loop_
_entity.id
_entity.type
_entity.pdbx_description
1 polymer ?
#
loop_
_entity_poly.entity_id
_entity_poly.type
_entity_poly.pdbx_seq_one_letter_code
_entity_poly.pdbx_strand_id
1 'polypeptide(L)'
;MLALDAGSLLAFQVKTRQLRLEKGQATVLRSKEGVWTLADIEIAREPDASDKPFDPVRDINWATLATPIRALIAAGSFEQVELANFHLDVIDQKTGTTWGADPVNGKWKATREGVSLEMDVRLAGAREGEPNMVRIALESDGQVERAAGQLTLEGVDPMSIAQMFGYSGDAFTSAQPASATFAVTATERSGLLNTQLALSGVAGSVKLGEENVAVRDLSFSASYDPATKFVTLESLNVDSGHQVHHAGNA
;
A
#
# COMPACT_ATOMS: atom_id res chain seq x y z
N MET A 1 -24.49 8.45 6.31
CA MET A 1 -25.31 7.57 7.17
C MET A 1 -24.67 7.46 8.55
N LEU A 2 -25.46 7.51 9.62
CA LEU A 2 -25.03 7.32 11.01
C LEU A 2 -25.77 6.13 11.61
N ALA A 3 -25.07 5.23 12.29
CA ALA A 3 -25.67 4.15 13.08
C ALA A 3 -25.37 4.36 14.57
N LEU A 4 -26.39 4.24 15.41
CA LEU A 4 -26.30 4.46 16.86
C LEU A 4 -26.37 3.13 17.63
N ASP A 5 -25.76 3.08 18.81
CA ASP A 5 -25.87 1.94 19.71
C ASP A 5 -27.24 1.91 20.41
N ALA A 6 -28.03 0.89 20.09
CA ALA A 6 -29.39 0.76 20.61
C ALA A 6 -29.44 0.56 22.14
N GLY A 7 -28.43 -0.10 22.74
CA GLY A 7 -28.35 -0.30 24.19
C GLY A 7 -28.08 0.99 24.95
N SER A 8 -27.22 1.85 24.42
CA SER A 8 -26.91 3.18 24.98
C SER A 8 -28.14 4.08 24.97
N LEU A 9 -29.00 3.97 23.95
CA LEU A 9 -30.26 4.71 23.88
C LEU A 9 -31.23 4.35 25.02
N LEU A 10 -31.24 3.09 25.49
CA LEU A 10 -32.01 2.66 26.66
C LEU A 10 -31.52 3.31 27.96
N ALA A 11 -30.25 3.73 27.99
CA ALA A 11 -29.65 4.49 29.09
C ALA A 11 -29.67 6.01 28.85
N PHE A 12 -30.45 6.50 27.88
CA PHE A 12 -30.50 7.91 27.45
C PHE A 12 -29.15 8.48 26.98
N GLN A 13 -28.26 7.62 26.48
CA GLN A 13 -26.98 8.01 25.90
C GLN A 13 -26.99 7.86 24.38
N VAL A 14 -26.59 8.90 23.67
CA VAL A 14 -26.37 8.82 22.21
C VAL A 14 -24.92 8.43 21.98
N LYS A 15 -24.69 7.16 21.63
CA LYS A 15 -23.37 6.65 21.25
C LYS A 15 -23.40 6.28 19.77
N THR A 16 -22.59 6.95 18.97
CA THR A 16 -22.48 6.61 17.56
C THR A 16 -21.60 5.39 17.40
N ARG A 17 -22.01 4.45 16.55
CA ARG A 17 -21.27 3.22 16.28
C ARG A 17 -20.60 3.28 14.92
N GLN A 18 -21.30 3.79 13.91
CA GLN A 18 -20.79 3.82 12.55
C GLN A 18 -21.08 5.16 11.89
N LEU A 19 -20.09 5.65 11.14
CA LEU A 19 -20.21 6.78 10.23
C LEU A 19 -19.88 6.33 8.82
N ARG A 20 -20.76 6.59 7.87
CA ARG A 20 -20.49 6.39 6.44
C ARG A 20 -20.73 7.70 5.70
N LEU A 21 -19.69 8.16 5.02
CA LEU A 21 -19.72 9.31 4.15
C LEU A 21 -19.68 8.82 2.70
N GLU A 22 -20.44 9.45 1.81
CA GLU A 22 -20.50 9.03 0.40
C GLU A 22 -20.36 10.24 -0.53
N LYS A 23 -19.67 10.04 -1.67
CA LYS A 23 -19.53 11.06 -2.73
C LYS A 23 -18.99 12.40 -2.22
N GLY A 24 -18.14 12.35 -1.21
CA GLY A 24 -17.52 13.54 -0.64
C GLY A 24 -16.29 13.97 -1.42
N GLN A 25 -15.83 15.18 -1.14
CA GLN A 25 -14.57 15.70 -1.63
C GLN A 25 -13.72 16.15 -0.44
N ALA A 26 -12.42 15.89 -0.50
CA ALA A 26 -11.46 16.35 0.47
C ALA A 26 -10.22 16.92 -0.22
N THR A 27 -9.59 17.90 0.40
CA THR A 27 -8.30 18.44 -0.05
C THR A 27 -7.27 18.23 1.04
N VAL A 28 -6.18 17.56 0.69
CA VAL A 28 -4.99 17.40 1.54
C VAL A 28 -3.93 18.37 1.05
N LEU A 29 -3.32 19.07 1.98
CA LEU A 29 -2.26 20.04 1.70
C LEU A 29 -0.96 19.57 2.35
N ARG A 30 0.10 19.45 1.56
CA ARG A 30 1.48 19.35 2.04
C ARG A 30 2.13 20.73 1.93
N SER A 31 2.52 21.28 3.07
CA SER A 31 3.26 22.55 3.16
C SER A 31 4.71 22.42 2.67
N LYS A 32 5.38 23.55 2.43
CA LYS A 32 6.80 23.59 2.03
C LYS A 32 7.72 22.98 3.09
N GLU A 33 7.29 23.02 4.34
CA GLU A 33 7.97 22.47 5.51
C GLU A 33 7.74 20.95 5.67
N GLY A 34 6.97 20.31 4.79
CA GLY A 34 6.70 18.86 4.84
C GLY A 34 5.61 18.46 5.85
N VAL A 35 4.77 19.40 6.27
CA VAL A 35 3.60 19.13 7.12
C VAL A 35 2.40 18.83 6.25
N TRP A 36 1.76 17.69 6.51
CA TRP A 36 0.55 17.23 5.83
C TRP A 36 -0.68 17.62 6.66
N THR A 37 -1.65 18.26 6.01
CA THR A 37 -2.86 18.74 6.65
C THR A 37 -4.11 18.34 5.87
N LEU A 38 -5.20 18.08 6.60
CA LEU A 38 -6.54 17.85 6.07
C LEU A 38 -7.50 18.74 6.86
N ALA A 39 -8.23 19.62 6.18
CA ALA A 39 -9.10 20.61 6.84
C ALA A 39 -8.39 21.39 7.97
N ASP A 40 -7.17 21.87 7.68
CA ASP A 40 -6.28 22.60 8.61
C ASP A 40 -5.81 21.81 9.84
N ILE A 41 -6.04 20.50 9.89
CA ILE A 41 -5.56 19.60 10.95
C ILE A 41 -4.27 18.93 10.48
N GLU A 42 -3.18 19.03 11.26
CA GLU A 42 -1.94 18.28 11.02
C GLU A 42 -2.18 16.78 11.20
N ILE A 43 -2.01 16.01 10.13
CA ILE A 43 -2.19 14.55 10.12
C ILE A 43 -0.86 13.80 10.09
N ALA A 44 0.19 14.41 9.55
CA ALA A 44 1.53 13.84 9.50
C ALA A 44 2.59 14.92 9.28
N ARG A 45 3.81 14.61 9.69
CA ARG A 45 5.00 15.42 9.42
C ARG A 45 6.09 14.52 8.88
N GLU A 46 6.74 14.95 7.81
CA GLU A 46 7.89 14.23 7.29
C GLU A 46 9.01 14.12 8.33
N PRO A 47 9.62 12.94 8.47
CA PRO A 47 10.82 12.81 9.28
C PRO A 47 11.97 13.61 8.65
N ASP A 48 12.88 14.09 9.50
CA ASP A 48 14.08 14.79 9.05
C ASP A 48 14.91 13.88 8.13
N ALA A 49 15.52 14.48 7.11
CA ALA A 49 16.39 13.75 6.19
C ALA A 49 17.57 13.16 6.98
N SER A 50 17.79 11.85 6.83
CA SER A 50 18.96 11.15 7.36
C SER A 50 19.84 10.68 6.22
N ASP A 51 21.16 10.77 6.40
CA ASP A 51 22.16 10.24 5.48
C ASP A 51 22.09 8.71 5.36
N LYS A 52 21.27 8.03 6.18
CA LYS A 52 21.04 6.59 6.12
C LYS A 52 19.61 6.29 5.64
N PRO A 53 19.45 5.54 4.54
CA PRO A 53 18.16 5.35 3.86
C PRO A 53 17.08 4.66 4.70
N PHE A 54 17.46 3.99 5.80
CA PHE A 54 16.53 3.26 6.67
C PHE A 54 16.46 3.82 8.11
N ASP A 55 17.25 4.84 8.48
CA ASP A 55 17.22 5.39 9.85
C ASP A 55 15.83 5.92 10.24
N PRO A 56 15.05 6.61 9.36
CA PRO A 56 13.69 7.06 9.70
C PRO A 56 12.69 5.92 9.94
N VAL A 57 12.94 4.74 9.37
CA VAL A 57 12.08 3.55 9.49
C VAL A 57 12.56 2.64 10.62
N ARG A 58 13.85 2.68 10.97
CA ARG A 58 14.45 1.89 12.05
C ARG A 58 13.87 2.22 13.43
N ASP A 59 13.43 3.46 13.61
CA ASP A 59 12.83 3.94 14.86
C ASP A 59 11.31 3.67 14.93
N ILE A 60 10.73 3.09 13.88
CA ILE A 60 9.38 2.52 13.90
C ILE A 60 9.44 1.20 14.65
N ASN A 61 9.45 1.30 15.99
CA ASN A 61 9.24 0.14 16.85
C ASN A 61 7.73 -0.05 17.13
N TRP A 62 7.35 -1.28 17.50
CA TRP A 62 5.96 -1.64 17.77
C TRP A 62 5.30 -0.75 18.81
N ALA A 63 6.03 -0.27 19.83
CA ALA A 63 5.46 0.62 20.84
C ALA A 63 5.10 2.00 20.26
N THR A 64 5.89 2.50 19.30
CA THR A 64 5.61 3.74 18.56
C THR A 64 4.39 3.60 17.64
N LEU A 65 4.16 2.43 17.04
CA LEU A 65 2.99 2.14 16.19
C LEU A 65 1.73 1.81 16.99
N ALA A 66 1.86 1.06 18.07
CA ALA A 66 0.75 0.61 18.90
C ALA A 66 0.13 1.75 19.69
N THR A 67 0.91 2.78 20.07
CA THR A 67 0.40 3.90 20.89
C THR A 67 -0.68 4.73 20.16
N PRO A 68 -0.49 5.19 18.91
CA PRO A 68 -1.55 5.86 18.14
C PRO A 68 -2.75 4.94 17.88
N ILE A 69 -2.54 3.65 17.61
CA ILE A 69 -3.62 2.67 17.38
C ILE A 69 -4.45 2.49 18.67
N ARG A 70 -3.79 2.30 19.82
CA ARG A 70 -4.43 2.23 21.14
C ARG A 70 -5.14 3.53 21.50
N ALA A 71 -4.58 4.68 21.14
CA ALA A 71 -5.22 5.98 21.33
C ALA A 71 -6.46 6.16 20.46
N LEU A 72 -6.46 5.68 19.21
CA LEU A 72 -7.63 5.69 18.32
C LEU A 72 -8.74 4.75 18.83
N ILE A 73 -8.39 3.56 19.33
CA ILE A 73 -9.34 2.66 20.01
C ILE A 73 -9.91 3.34 21.27
N ALA A 74 -9.05 3.94 22.09
CA ALA A 74 -9.43 4.54 23.38
C ALA A 74 -10.20 5.86 23.24
N ALA A 75 -9.94 6.65 22.20
CA ALA A 75 -10.61 7.91 21.90
C ALA A 75 -11.95 7.71 21.15
N GLY A 76 -12.23 6.50 20.66
CA GLY A 76 -13.29 6.22 19.68
C GLY A 76 -14.71 6.43 20.19
N SER A 77 -15.32 7.54 19.78
CA SER A 77 -16.77 7.73 19.78
C SER A 77 -17.47 6.93 18.66
N PHE A 78 -16.73 6.13 17.88
CA PHE A 78 -17.20 5.31 16.75
C PHE A 78 -16.42 3.99 16.65
N GLU A 79 -17.08 2.90 16.25
CA GLU A 79 -16.47 1.59 15.98
C GLU A 79 -16.10 1.39 14.50
N GLN A 80 -16.69 2.18 13.59
CA GLN A 80 -16.43 2.11 12.15
C GLN A 80 -16.61 3.47 11.47
N VAL A 81 -15.70 3.80 10.56
CA VAL A 81 -15.80 4.93 9.64
C VAL A 81 -15.62 4.42 8.21
N GLU A 82 -16.49 4.82 7.30
CA GLU A 82 -16.44 4.45 5.90
C GLU A 82 -16.52 5.68 4.98
N LEU A 83 -15.63 5.73 4.00
CA LEU A 83 -15.62 6.67 2.88
C LEU A 83 -15.96 5.88 1.62
N ALA A 84 -17.00 6.27 0.90
CA ALA A 84 -17.40 5.63 -0.35
C ALA A 84 -17.41 6.63 -1.50
N ASN A 85 -16.66 6.32 -2.57
CA ASN A 85 -16.54 7.13 -3.78
C ASN A 85 -16.15 8.59 -3.49
N PHE A 86 -15.10 8.78 -2.68
CA PHE A 86 -14.57 10.11 -2.38
C PHE A 86 -13.66 10.59 -3.50
N HIS A 87 -13.70 11.90 -3.75
CA HIS A 87 -12.69 12.59 -4.51
C HIS A 87 -11.65 13.19 -3.55
N LEU A 88 -10.38 12.94 -3.79
CA LEU A 88 -9.29 13.50 -2.99
C LEU A 88 -8.38 14.34 -3.87
N ASP A 89 -8.28 15.63 -3.58
CA ASP A 89 -7.28 16.51 -4.17
C ASP A 89 -6.08 16.62 -3.23
N VAL A 90 -4.87 16.54 -3.78
CA VAL A 90 -3.63 16.75 -3.05
C VAL A 90 -2.87 17.92 -3.64
N ILE A 91 -2.66 18.93 -2.81
CA ILE A 91 -1.86 20.11 -3.15
C ILE A 91 -0.52 19.95 -2.44
N ASP A 92 0.54 19.70 -3.22
CA ASP A 92 1.90 19.61 -2.70
C ASP A 92 2.65 20.91 -2.99
N GLN A 93 2.73 21.77 -1.98
CA GLN A 93 3.46 23.05 -2.10
C GLN A 93 4.98 22.88 -2.09
N LYS A 94 5.48 21.76 -1.57
CA LYS A 94 6.92 21.48 -1.47
C LYS A 94 7.49 21.11 -2.84
N THR A 95 6.76 20.31 -3.62
CA THR A 95 7.13 19.93 -4.99
C THR A 95 6.50 20.82 -6.06
N GLY A 96 5.50 21.63 -5.68
CA GLY A 96 4.75 22.47 -6.62
C GLY A 96 3.80 21.67 -7.51
N THR A 97 3.37 20.49 -7.06
CA THR A 97 2.51 19.60 -7.83
C THR A 97 1.11 19.53 -7.25
N THR A 98 0.14 19.22 -8.11
CA THR A 98 -1.22 18.89 -7.70
C THR A 98 -1.59 17.57 -8.37
N TRP A 99 -2.08 16.65 -7.58
CA TRP A 99 -2.53 15.34 -8.03
C TRP A 99 -3.78 14.97 -7.23
N GLY A 100 -4.49 13.95 -7.66
CA GLY A 100 -5.71 13.55 -6.96
C GLY A 100 -5.97 12.07 -7.06
N ALA A 101 -7.03 11.64 -6.40
CA ALA A 101 -7.54 10.29 -6.47
C ALA A 101 -9.05 10.28 -6.58
N ASP A 102 -9.55 9.45 -7.49
CA ASP A 102 -10.97 9.27 -7.78
C ASP A 102 -11.25 7.92 -8.46
N PRO A 103 -12.05 7.01 -7.85
CA PRO A 103 -12.61 7.12 -6.51
C PRO A 103 -11.61 6.72 -5.42
N VAL A 104 -11.82 7.28 -4.22
CA VAL A 104 -11.26 6.81 -2.95
C VAL A 104 -12.35 6.10 -2.16
N ASN A 105 -12.09 4.84 -1.81
CA ASN A 105 -12.89 4.09 -0.87
C ASN A 105 -12.03 3.73 0.33
N GLY A 106 -12.58 3.87 1.52
CA GLY A 106 -11.85 3.64 2.77
C GLY A 106 -12.77 3.14 3.85
N LYS A 107 -12.27 2.22 4.67
CA LYS A 107 -13.01 1.65 5.78
C LYS A 107 -12.07 1.41 6.93
N TRP A 108 -12.30 2.16 7.99
CA TRP A 108 -11.63 2.00 9.26
C TRP A 108 -12.57 1.36 10.26
N LYS A 109 -12.06 0.44 11.07
CA LYS A 109 -12.77 -0.20 12.18
C LYS A 109 -11.89 -0.24 13.41
N ALA A 110 -12.48 -0.02 14.57
CA ALA A 110 -11.87 -0.28 15.87
C ALA A 110 -12.92 -0.85 16.82
N THR A 111 -12.78 -2.13 17.15
CA THR A 111 -13.68 -2.86 18.05
C THR A 111 -12.87 -3.62 19.09
N ARG A 112 -13.54 -4.37 19.96
CA ARG A 112 -12.86 -5.31 20.88
C ARG A 112 -12.15 -6.46 20.17
N GLU A 113 -12.50 -6.71 18.90
CA GLU A 113 -11.90 -7.78 18.09
C GLU A 113 -10.58 -7.32 17.45
N GLY A 114 -10.39 -6.01 17.30
CA GLY A 114 -9.21 -5.46 16.64
C GLY A 114 -9.41 -4.11 15.99
N VAL A 115 -8.37 -3.68 15.26
CA VAL A 115 -8.38 -2.49 14.42
C VAL A 115 -8.12 -2.91 12.99
N SER A 116 -8.84 -2.34 12.04
CA SER A 116 -8.51 -2.48 10.63
C SER A 116 -8.65 -1.18 9.85
N LEU A 117 -7.85 -1.06 8.79
CA LEU A 117 -7.94 -0.02 7.77
C LEU A 117 -7.85 -0.68 6.40
N GLU A 118 -8.91 -0.57 5.62
CA GLU A 118 -8.94 -0.95 4.21
C GLU A 118 -9.08 0.32 3.39
N MET A 119 -8.27 0.48 2.33
CA MET A 119 -8.38 1.59 1.40
C MET A 119 -8.16 1.11 -0.02
N ASP A 120 -9.01 1.56 -0.94
CA ASP A 120 -8.87 1.43 -2.38
C ASP A 120 -8.83 2.83 -2.99
N VAL A 121 -7.71 3.18 -3.62
CA VAL A 121 -7.42 4.53 -4.10
C VAL A 121 -7.07 4.45 -5.58
N ARG A 122 -7.90 5.00 -6.46
CA ARG A 122 -7.53 5.17 -7.87
C ARG A 122 -6.89 6.53 -8.07
N LEU A 123 -5.66 6.56 -8.56
CA LEU A 123 -4.92 7.80 -8.79
C LEU A 123 -5.40 8.46 -10.09
N ALA A 124 -5.75 9.74 -10.00
CA ALA A 124 -6.22 10.53 -11.14
C ALA A 124 -5.02 11.02 -11.96
N GLY A 125 -5.07 10.81 -13.28
CA GLY A 125 -4.04 11.30 -14.20
C GLY A 125 -2.70 10.55 -14.13
N ALA A 126 -2.68 9.34 -13.59
CA ALA A 126 -1.49 8.48 -13.57
C ALA A 126 -0.95 8.23 -14.99
N ARG A 127 0.37 8.32 -15.15
CA ARG A 127 1.05 8.04 -16.43
C ARG A 127 1.29 6.53 -16.59
N GLU A 128 1.60 6.11 -17.81
CA GLU A 128 2.00 4.73 -18.06
C GLU A 128 3.28 4.38 -17.27
N GLY A 129 3.27 3.25 -16.57
CA GLY A 129 4.35 2.80 -15.69
C GLY A 129 4.34 3.41 -14.28
N GLU A 130 3.50 4.42 -14.03
CA GLU A 130 3.23 4.94 -12.68
C GLU A 130 2.02 4.20 -12.08
N PRO A 131 2.01 3.96 -10.75
CA PRO A 131 0.85 3.37 -10.10
C PRO A 131 -0.43 4.15 -10.45
N ASN A 132 -1.47 3.44 -10.86
CA ASN A 132 -2.79 4.02 -11.15
C ASN A 132 -3.84 3.61 -10.11
N MET A 133 -3.53 2.62 -9.28
CA MET A 133 -4.34 2.22 -8.14
C MET A 133 -3.47 1.72 -7.01
N VAL A 134 -3.89 2.06 -5.79
CA VAL A 134 -3.26 1.66 -4.54
C VAL A 134 -4.32 1.01 -3.67
N ARG A 135 -4.04 -0.20 -3.18
CA ARG A 135 -4.84 -0.83 -2.13
C ARG A 135 -4.01 -0.99 -0.87
N ILE A 136 -4.57 -0.60 0.27
CA ILE A 136 -3.95 -0.74 1.57
C ILE A 136 -4.90 -1.56 2.44
N ALA A 137 -4.38 -2.59 3.08
CA ALA A 137 -5.07 -3.33 4.12
C ALA A 137 -4.17 -3.41 5.34
N LEU A 138 -4.60 -2.87 6.47
CA LEU A 138 -3.93 -3.00 7.76
C LEU A 138 -4.90 -3.64 8.73
N GLU A 139 -4.42 -4.56 9.56
CA GLU A 139 -5.22 -5.17 10.60
C GLU A 139 -4.36 -5.48 11.83
N SER A 140 -5.01 -5.44 12.99
CA SER A 140 -4.44 -5.88 14.26
C SER A 140 -5.53 -6.49 15.12
N ASP A 141 -5.20 -7.50 15.92
CA ASP A 141 -6.13 -8.11 16.86
C ASP A 141 -6.46 -7.18 18.04
N GLY A 142 -7.52 -7.48 18.78
CA GLY A 142 -8.03 -6.62 19.86
C GLY A 142 -7.06 -6.41 21.02
N GLN A 143 -6.10 -7.31 21.20
CA GLN A 143 -5.02 -7.16 22.18
C GLN A 143 -3.80 -6.42 21.61
N VAL A 144 -3.77 -6.20 20.30
CA VAL A 144 -2.64 -5.58 19.59
C VAL A 144 -1.37 -6.41 19.84
N GLU A 145 -1.52 -7.74 19.80
CA GLU A 145 -0.45 -8.73 19.88
C GLU A 145 0.01 -9.16 18.49
N ARG A 146 -0.87 -9.04 17.49
CA ARG A 146 -0.60 -9.36 16.07
C ARG A 146 -1.03 -8.21 15.18
N ALA A 147 -0.26 -7.99 14.13
CA ALA A 147 -0.69 -7.15 13.02
C ALA A 147 -0.25 -7.72 11.67
N ALA A 148 -1.05 -7.41 10.66
CA ALA A 148 -0.71 -7.62 9.27
C ALA A 148 -0.91 -6.32 8.49
N GLY A 149 -0.10 -6.14 7.47
CA GLY A 149 -0.21 -5.03 6.54
C GLY A 149 0.01 -5.52 5.13
N GLN A 150 -0.79 -5.04 4.17
CA GLN A 150 -0.66 -5.31 2.76
C GLN A 150 -0.78 -4.00 1.98
N LEU A 151 0.12 -3.80 1.02
CA LEU A 151 0.11 -2.73 0.04
C LEU A 151 0.10 -3.38 -1.34
N THR A 152 -0.89 -3.07 -2.17
CA THR A 152 -0.95 -3.48 -3.56
C THR A 152 -0.91 -2.23 -4.45
N LEU A 153 -0.01 -2.23 -5.42
CA LEU A 153 0.16 -1.19 -6.42
C LEU A 153 -0.16 -1.80 -7.79
N GLU A 154 -1.12 -1.23 -8.52
CA GLU A 154 -1.41 -1.59 -9.90
C GLU A 154 -0.95 -0.48 -10.84
N GLY A 155 -0.53 -0.84 -12.04
CA GLY A 155 -0.02 0.12 -13.03
C GLY A 155 1.48 0.39 -12.90
N VAL A 156 2.20 -0.36 -12.06
CA VAL A 156 3.64 -0.14 -11.84
C VAL A 156 4.47 -0.64 -13.01
N ASP A 157 5.56 0.05 -13.31
CA ASP A 157 6.63 -0.54 -14.11
C ASP A 157 7.37 -1.62 -13.29
N PRO A 158 7.39 -2.89 -13.74
CA PRO A 158 8.14 -3.97 -13.10
C PRO A 158 9.61 -3.66 -12.88
N MET A 159 10.24 -2.91 -13.79
CA MET A 159 11.66 -2.60 -13.69
C MET A 159 11.94 -1.60 -12.58
N SER A 160 11.07 -0.61 -12.41
CA SER A 160 11.10 0.30 -11.26
C SER A 160 10.99 -0.44 -9.94
N ILE A 161 10.11 -1.46 -9.83
CA ILE A 161 10.03 -2.31 -8.63
C ILE A 161 11.32 -3.11 -8.42
N ALA A 162 11.88 -3.74 -9.47
CA ALA A 162 13.13 -4.48 -9.37
C ALA A 162 14.30 -3.60 -8.92
N GLN A 163 14.37 -2.36 -9.41
CA GLN A 163 15.39 -1.38 -9.05
C GLN A 163 15.33 -0.97 -7.58
N MET A 164 14.14 -0.88 -6.97
CA MET A 164 14.00 -0.66 -5.53
C MET A 164 14.71 -1.73 -4.69
N PHE A 165 14.85 -2.93 -5.25
CA PHE A 165 15.56 -4.06 -4.62
C PHE A 165 17.00 -4.24 -5.13
N GLY A 166 17.55 -3.23 -5.80
CA GLY A 166 18.96 -3.19 -6.21
C GLY A 166 19.26 -3.87 -7.54
N TYR A 167 18.24 -4.27 -8.32
CA TYR A 167 18.47 -4.69 -9.69
C TYR A 167 18.98 -3.51 -10.53
N SER A 168 20.12 -3.67 -11.18
CA SER A 168 20.76 -2.65 -12.02
C SER A 168 21.05 -3.14 -13.44
N GLY A 169 20.53 -4.32 -13.80
CA GLY A 169 20.71 -4.88 -15.13
C GLY A 169 19.80 -4.26 -16.18
N ASP A 170 20.05 -4.63 -17.43
CA ASP A 170 19.29 -4.26 -18.62
C ASP A 170 18.70 -5.48 -19.33
N ALA A 171 18.76 -6.65 -18.68
CA ALA A 171 18.39 -7.93 -19.29
C ALA A 171 16.90 -8.05 -19.56
N PHE A 172 16.05 -7.26 -18.90
CA PHE A 172 14.61 -7.26 -19.14
C PHE A 172 14.13 -5.87 -19.56
N THR A 173 13.30 -5.83 -20.60
CA THR A 173 12.58 -4.63 -21.02
C THR A 173 11.10 -4.86 -20.79
N SER A 174 10.48 -4.04 -19.95
CA SER A 174 9.03 -4.08 -19.71
C SER A 174 8.27 -3.56 -20.93
N ALA A 175 7.16 -4.24 -21.27
CA ALA A 175 6.27 -3.83 -22.35
C ALA A 175 4.92 -3.29 -21.86
N GLN A 176 4.55 -3.52 -20.60
CA GLN A 176 3.28 -3.05 -20.03
C GLN A 176 3.37 -2.89 -18.51
N PRO A 177 2.46 -2.11 -17.91
CA PRO A 177 2.32 -2.03 -16.46
C PRO A 177 1.92 -3.36 -15.82
N ALA A 178 2.34 -3.57 -14.58
CA ALA A 178 2.09 -4.77 -13.79
C ALA A 178 1.42 -4.45 -12.45
N SER A 179 1.20 -5.49 -11.64
CA SER A 179 0.77 -5.38 -10.25
C SER A 179 1.88 -5.85 -9.31
N ALA A 180 2.11 -5.13 -8.23
CA ALA A 180 3.03 -5.49 -7.16
C ALA A 180 2.30 -5.48 -5.81
N THR A 181 2.48 -6.52 -5.01
CA THR A 181 1.93 -6.62 -3.65
C THR A 181 3.05 -6.84 -2.66
N PHE A 182 3.04 -6.05 -1.59
CA PHE A 182 3.91 -6.17 -0.44
C PHE A 182 3.05 -6.52 0.76
N ALA A 183 3.42 -7.54 1.52
CA ALA A 183 2.74 -7.86 2.77
C ALA A 183 3.72 -8.06 3.91
N VAL A 184 3.30 -7.74 5.12
CA VAL A 184 4.07 -7.94 6.35
C VAL A 184 3.18 -8.52 7.42
N THR A 185 3.74 -9.37 8.26
CA THR A 185 3.10 -9.81 9.51
C THR A 185 4.06 -9.60 10.66
N ALA A 186 3.54 -9.15 11.80
CA ALA A 186 4.32 -8.87 12.99
C ALA A 186 3.56 -9.29 14.26
N THR A 187 4.33 -9.53 15.31
CA THR A 187 3.81 -9.71 16.68
C THR A 187 4.45 -8.73 17.63
N GLU A 188 3.74 -8.38 18.71
CA GLU A 188 4.29 -7.55 19.78
C GLU A 188 5.56 -8.18 20.39
N ARG A 189 5.58 -9.50 20.57
CA ARG A 189 6.68 -10.21 21.22
C ARG A 189 7.91 -10.39 20.33
N SER A 190 7.72 -10.73 19.07
CA SER A 190 8.81 -11.17 18.18
C SER A 190 9.16 -10.12 17.12
N GLY A 191 8.41 -9.03 17.04
CA GLY A 191 8.53 -8.06 15.96
C GLY A 191 8.06 -8.64 14.63
N LEU A 192 8.76 -8.28 13.55
CA LEU A 192 8.48 -8.73 12.19
C LEU A 192 8.66 -10.25 12.07
N LEU A 193 7.62 -10.93 11.61
CA LEU A 193 7.59 -12.40 11.43
C LEU A 193 7.81 -12.82 9.97
N ASN A 194 7.24 -12.06 9.04
CA ASN A 194 7.33 -12.36 7.62
C ASN A 194 7.18 -11.08 6.80
N THR A 195 7.87 -11.03 5.67
CA THR A 195 7.60 -10.06 4.60
C THR A 195 7.42 -10.80 3.29
N GLN A 196 6.41 -10.45 2.52
CA GLN A 196 6.11 -11.05 1.23
C GLN A 196 6.15 -10.01 0.13
N LEU A 197 6.66 -10.39 -1.03
CA LEU A 197 6.60 -9.66 -2.28
C LEU A 197 5.99 -10.56 -3.33
N ALA A 198 4.97 -10.06 -4.02
CA ALA A 198 4.43 -10.69 -5.20
C ALA A 198 4.38 -9.70 -6.36
N LEU A 199 4.68 -10.19 -7.57
CA LEU A 199 4.51 -9.46 -8.82
C LEU A 199 3.70 -10.32 -9.78
N SER A 200 2.83 -9.69 -10.57
CA SER A 200 1.99 -10.37 -11.56
C SER A 200 1.69 -9.49 -12.77
N GLY A 201 1.41 -10.12 -13.91
CA GLY A 201 1.12 -9.43 -15.17
C GLY A 201 2.35 -8.84 -15.85
N VAL A 202 3.55 -9.29 -15.47
CA VAL A 202 4.80 -8.79 -16.05
C VAL A 202 4.93 -9.32 -17.48
N ALA A 203 4.95 -8.43 -18.45
CA ALA A 203 5.21 -8.79 -19.85
C ALA A 203 6.32 -7.91 -20.43
N GLY A 204 7.03 -8.42 -21.42
CA GLY A 204 8.21 -7.77 -21.96
C GLY A 204 9.08 -8.67 -22.80
N SER A 205 10.36 -8.34 -22.85
CA SER A 205 11.38 -9.17 -23.48
C SER A 205 12.57 -9.34 -22.56
N VAL A 206 13.08 -10.56 -22.46
CA VAL A 206 14.33 -10.87 -21.78
C VAL A 206 15.43 -11.13 -22.81
N LYS A 207 16.58 -10.50 -22.60
CA LYS A 207 17.80 -10.72 -23.37
C LYS A 207 18.56 -11.91 -22.78
N LEU A 208 18.66 -12.99 -23.54
CA LEU A 208 19.41 -14.20 -23.19
C LEU A 208 20.55 -14.37 -24.19
N GLY A 209 21.73 -13.85 -23.85
CA GLY A 209 22.86 -13.77 -24.79
C GLY A 209 22.58 -12.77 -25.92
N GLU A 210 22.53 -13.25 -27.16
CA GLU A 210 22.18 -12.45 -28.34
C GLU A 210 20.69 -12.53 -28.70
N GLU A 211 19.93 -13.42 -28.06
CA GLU A 211 18.52 -13.63 -28.34
C GLU A 211 17.62 -12.78 -27.44
N ASN A 212 16.50 -12.31 -27.99
CA ASN A 212 15.42 -11.70 -27.22
C ASN A 212 14.24 -12.67 -27.17
N VAL A 213 13.89 -13.11 -25.96
CA VAL A 213 12.74 -13.99 -25.73
C VAL A 213 11.58 -13.16 -25.22
N ALA A 214 10.42 -13.29 -25.87
CA ALA A 214 9.21 -12.60 -25.45
C ALA A 214 8.64 -13.27 -24.19
N VAL A 215 8.37 -12.47 -23.16
CA VAL A 215 7.67 -12.86 -21.94
C VAL A 215 6.26 -12.30 -22.03
N ARG A 216 5.26 -13.18 -22.08
CA ARG A 216 3.85 -12.82 -22.20
C ARG A 216 3.21 -12.58 -20.85
N ASP A 217 3.58 -13.40 -19.87
CA ASP A 217 3.17 -13.25 -18.49
C ASP A 217 4.25 -13.84 -17.60
N LEU A 218 4.64 -13.07 -16.59
CA LEU A 218 5.48 -13.52 -15.50
C LEU A 218 4.82 -13.09 -14.20
N SER A 219 4.74 -14.05 -13.27
CA SER A 219 4.29 -13.79 -11.92
C SER A 219 5.11 -14.59 -10.93
N PHE A 220 5.38 -14.00 -9.76
CA PHE A 220 6.02 -14.72 -8.66
C PHE A 220 5.49 -14.25 -7.33
N SER A 221 5.68 -15.09 -6.31
CA SER A 221 5.54 -14.75 -4.90
C SER A 221 6.79 -15.21 -4.16
N ALA A 222 7.36 -14.35 -3.34
CA ALA A 222 8.47 -14.67 -2.48
C ALA A 222 8.24 -14.13 -1.08
N SER A 223 8.67 -14.89 -0.07
CA SER A 223 8.60 -14.50 1.34
C SER A 223 9.99 -14.50 1.96
N TYR A 224 10.19 -13.61 2.94
CA TYR A 224 11.39 -13.52 3.75
C TYR A 224 11.01 -13.69 5.22
N ASP A 225 11.64 -14.69 5.84
CA ASP A 225 11.52 -14.97 7.27
C ASP A 225 12.72 -14.34 8.00
N PRO A 226 12.52 -13.29 8.83
CA PRO A 226 13.59 -12.64 9.56
C PRO A 226 14.30 -13.54 10.59
N ALA A 227 13.63 -14.56 11.13
CA ALA A 227 14.20 -15.44 12.14
C ALA A 227 15.24 -16.39 11.53
N THR A 228 14.93 -16.96 10.36
CA THR A 228 15.83 -17.86 9.64
C THR A 228 16.72 -17.14 8.63
N LYS A 229 16.36 -15.90 8.27
CA LYS A 229 16.99 -15.06 7.24
C LYS A 229 16.93 -15.67 5.84
N PHE A 230 15.99 -16.58 5.60
CA PHE A 230 15.80 -17.18 4.29
C PHE A 230 14.77 -16.42 3.47
N VAL A 231 15.04 -16.34 2.16
CA VAL A 231 14.06 -15.96 1.15
C VAL A 231 13.57 -17.24 0.49
N THR A 232 12.25 -17.43 0.49
CA THR A 232 11.59 -18.56 -0.15
C THR A 232 10.81 -18.06 -1.35
N LEU A 233 11.10 -18.62 -2.54
CA LEU A 233 10.26 -18.44 -3.71
C LEU A 233 9.08 -19.41 -3.60
N GLU A 234 7.90 -18.88 -3.31
CA GLU A 234 6.68 -19.65 -3.06
C GLU A 234 6.03 -20.09 -4.37
N SER A 235 6.08 -19.22 -5.38
CA SER A 235 5.56 -19.49 -6.70
C SER A 235 6.34 -18.73 -7.77
N LEU A 236 6.45 -19.34 -8.95
CA LEU A 236 6.98 -18.72 -10.16
C LEU A 236 6.21 -19.28 -11.35
N ASN A 237 5.61 -18.40 -12.13
CA ASN A 237 4.99 -18.70 -13.41
C ASN A 237 5.65 -17.84 -14.50
N VAL A 238 5.96 -18.46 -15.63
CA VAL A 238 6.54 -17.80 -16.79
C VAL A 238 5.91 -18.38 -18.06
N ASP A 239 5.10 -17.57 -18.74
CA ASP A 239 4.66 -17.81 -20.11
C ASP A 239 5.57 -17.04 -21.08
N SER A 240 6.28 -17.78 -21.94
CA SER A 240 7.21 -17.22 -22.90
C SER A 240 7.03 -17.83 -24.29
N GLY A 241 7.39 -17.05 -25.32
CA GLY A 241 7.35 -17.47 -26.72
C GLY A 241 8.66 -17.17 -27.44
N HIS A 242 9.01 -18.02 -28.41
CA HIS A 242 10.09 -17.72 -29.36
C HIS A 242 9.53 -16.96 -30.58
N GLN A 243 10.14 -15.83 -30.94
CA GLN A 243 9.99 -15.28 -32.29
C GLN A 243 10.97 -16.00 -33.22
N VAL A 244 10.47 -16.94 -34.02
CA VAL A 244 11.26 -17.53 -35.10
C VAL A 244 11.31 -16.51 -36.24
N HIS A 245 12.45 -15.86 -36.43
CA HIS A 245 12.72 -15.15 -37.68
C HIS A 245 12.82 -16.19 -38.80
N HIS A 246 11.74 -16.35 -39.58
CA HIS A 246 11.86 -16.98 -40.88
C HIS A 246 12.66 -16.03 -41.79
N ALA A 247 13.97 -16.25 -41.87
CA ALA A 247 14.75 -15.78 -43.00
C ALA A 247 14.21 -16.52 -44.23
N GLY A 248 13.40 -15.82 -45.03
CA GLY A 248 13.01 -16.30 -46.35
C GLY A 248 14.26 -16.47 -47.18
N ASN A 249 14.55 -17.71 -47.58
CA ASN A 249 15.59 -18.00 -48.56
C ASN A 249 15.26 -17.27 -49.88
N ALA A 250 16.24 -16.51 -50.36
CA ALA A 250 16.30 -15.98 -51.72
C ALA A 250 16.50 -17.10 -52.76
#